data_AF-A0AAU8FL53-F1
#
_entry.id   AF-A0AAU8FL53-F1
#
_cell.length_a   1.000
_cell.length_b   1.000
_cell.length_c   1.000
_cell.angle_alpha   90.00
_cell.angle_beta   90.00
_cell.angle_gamma   90.00
#
_symmetry.space_group_name_H-M   'P 1'
#
loop_
_entity.id
_entity.type
_entity.pdbx_description
1 polymer ?
#
loop_
_entity_poly.entity_id
_entity_poly.type
_entity_poly.pdbx_seq_one_letter_code
_entity_poly.pdbx_strand_id
1 'polypeptide(L)'
;MKKVSNSIIQQLQIVFSFSILLLFFSLLASYYSTQKLINNSELVNHTNKVLIEAEAIMSHMKDAETGQRGFLITSDPQFLKPYEGAYEKTTDSYNSLVELDLRQPRAAEKPP
;
A
#
# COMPACT_ATOMS: atom_id res chain seq x y z
N MET A 1 62.24 -21.00 -7.09
CA MET A 1 61.04 -20.72 -7.92
C MET A 1 59.72 -21.13 -7.26
N LYS A 2 59.59 -22.28 -6.56
CA LYS A 2 58.34 -22.71 -5.88
C LYS A 2 57.70 -21.70 -4.90
N LYS A 3 58.51 -20.89 -4.19
CA LYS A 3 58.02 -19.94 -3.18
C LYS A 3 57.22 -18.76 -3.78
N VAL A 4 57.58 -18.31 -4.98
CA VAL A 4 56.89 -17.20 -5.68
C VAL A 4 55.51 -17.65 -6.20
N SER A 5 55.42 -18.87 -6.73
CA SER A 5 54.15 -19.44 -7.23
C SER A 5 53.11 -19.61 -6.11
N ASN A 6 53.51 -20.07 -4.92
CA ASN A 6 52.59 -20.17 -3.77
C ASN A 6 52.08 -18.80 -3.30
N SER A 7 52.90 -17.75 -3.29
CA SER A 7 52.44 -16.40 -2.93
C SER A 7 51.45 -15.82 -3.94
N ILE A 8 51.64 -16.06 -5.24
CA ILE A 8 50.68 -15.60 -6.27
C ILE A 8 49.34 -16.33 -6.13
N ILE A 9 49.35 -17.64 -5.88
CA ILE A 9 48.11 -18.42 -5.68
C ILE A 9 47.37 -17.94 -4.42
N GLN A 10 48.08 -17.66 -3.33
CA GLN A 10 47.48 -17.12 -2.10
C GLN A 10 46.84 -15.73 -2.32
N GLN A 11 47.48 -14.85 -3.08
CA GLN A 11 46.92 -13.53 -3.41
C GLN A 11 45.63 -13.65 -4.23
N LEU A 12 45.61 -14.53 -5.24
CA LEU A 12 44.40 -14.80 -6.03
C LEU A 12 43.27 -15.36 -5.16
N GLN A 13 43.57 -16.27 -4.23
CA GLN A 13 42.59 -16.83 -3.29
C GLN A 13 42.01 -15.76 -2.36
N ILE A 14 42.82 -14.82 -1.87
CA ILE A 14 42.34 -13.72 -1.01
C ILE A 14 41.38 -12.82 -1.78
N VAL A 15 41.76 -12.39 -2.99
CA VAL A 15 40.91 -11.52 -3.82
C VAL A 15 39.59 -12.23 -4.18
N PHE A 16 39.66 -13.52 -4.50
CA PHE A 16 38.49 -14.32 -4.82
C PHE A 16 37.57 -14.49 -3.59
N SER A 17 38.14 -14.80 -2.43
CA SER A 17 37.38 -14.95 -1.18
C SER A 17 36.74 -13.62 -0.76
N PHE A 18 37.46 -12.51 -0.91
CA PHE A 18 36.95 -11.18 -0.62
C PHE A 18 35.80 -10.80 -1.57
N SER A 19 35.95 -11.10 -2.86
CA SER A 19 34.86 -10.90 -3.84
C SER A 19 33.63 -11.72 -3.49
N ILE A 20 33.78 -12.99 -3.09
CA ILE A 20 32.66 -13.83 -2.64
C ILE A 20 31.98 -13.22 -1.41
N LEU A 21 32.76 -12.75 -0.43
CA LEU A 21 32.21 -12.12 0.77
C LEU A 21 31.42 -10.85 0.43
N LEU A 22 31.93 -10.01 -0.48
CA LEU A 22 31.23 -8.82 -0.95
C LEU A 22 29.92 -9.18 -1.67
N LEU A 23 29.94 -10.21 -2.53
CA LEU A 23 28.74 -10.70 -3.20
C LEU A 23 27.72 -11.23 -2.20
N PHE A 24 28.16 -11.99 -1.20
CA PHE A 24 27.30 -12.52 -0.15
C PHE A 24 26.65 -11.40 0.66
N PHE A 25 27.43 -10.38 1.05
CA PHE A 25 26.92 -9.21 1.76
C PHE A 25 25.93 -8.41 0.92
N SER A 26 26.22 -8.21 -0.36
CA SER A 26 25.31 -7.57 -1.32
C SER A 26 23.97 -8.31 -1.42
N LEU A 27 24.01 -9.65 -1.45
CA LEU A 27 22.82 -10.49 -1.50
C LEU A 27 21.93 -10.29 -0.27
N LEU A 28 22.54 -10.28 0.93
CA LEU A 28 21.82 -10.03 2.19
C LEU A 28 21.22 -8.61 2.24
N ALA A 29 22.01 -7.61 1.86
CA ALA A 29 21.56 -6.22 1.82
C ALA A 29 20.40 -6.03 0.82
N SER A 30 20.51 -6.62 -0.36
CA SER A 30 19.46 -6.61 -1.37
C SER A 30 18.19 -7.29 -0.88
N TYR A 31 18.32 -8.46 -0.24
CA TYR A 31 17.17 -9.18 0.31
C TYR A 31 16.42 -8.32 1.36
N TYR A 32 17.16 -7.73 2.31
CA TYR A 32 16.58 -6.85 3.32
C TYR A 32 15.93 -5.60 2.71
N SER A 33 16.56 -4.99 1.71
CA SER A 33 16.03 -3.83 1.00
C SER A 33 14.72 -4.16 0.27
N THR A 34 14.67 -5.28 -0.45
CA THR A 34 13.46 -5.74 -1.15
C THR A 34 12.31 -5.98 -0.17
N GLN A 35 12.57 -6.65 0.97
CA GLN A 35 11.53 -6.86 1.97
C GLN A 35 11.01 -5.54 2.56
N LYS A 36 11.89 -4.57 2.81
CA LYS A 36 11.50 -3.23 3.29
C LYS A 36 10.67 -2.48 2.26
N LEU A 37 11.02 -2.57 0.98
CA LEU A 37 10.25 -1.97 -0.12
C LEU A 37 8.86 -2.60 -0.24
N ILE A 38 8.74 -3.92 -0.12
CA ILE A 38 7.45 -4.62 -0.15
C ILE A 38 6.56 -4.13 0.99
N ASN A 39 7.05 -4.11 2.23
CA ASN A 39 6.28 -3.65 3.39
C ASN A 39 5.84 -2.17 3.26
N ASN A 40 6.73 -1.30 2.77
CA ASN A 40 6.37 0.11 2.52
C ASN A 40 5.31 0.23 1.43
N SER A 41 5.41 -0.57 0.37
CA SER A 41 4.42 -0.62 -0.71
C SER A 41 3.06 -1.10 -0.21
N GLU A 42 3.02 -2.06 0.72
CA GLU A 42 1.79 -2.53 1.33
C GLU A 42 1.08 -1.43 2.13
N LEU A 43 1.82 -0.64 2.90
CA LEU A 43 1.26 0.48 3.67
C LEU A 43 0.67 1.56 2.75
N VAL A 44 1.39 1.94 1.69
CA VAL A 44 0.90 2.92 0.70
C VAL A 44 -0.35 2.39 -0.02
N ASN A 45 -0.34 1.11 -0.41
CA ASN A 45 -1.51 0.48 -1.02
C ASN A 45 -2.72 0.47 -0.08
N HIS A 46 -2.49 0.19 1.21
CA HIS A 46 -3.54 0.23 2.22
C HIS A 46 -4.13 1.64 2.37
N THR A 47 -3.30 2.67 2.52
CA THR A 47 -3.78 4.06 2.63
C THR A 47 -4.55 4.51 1.39
N ASN A 48 -4.12 4.10 0.20
CA ASN A 48 -4.84 4.40 -1.05
C ASN A 48 -6.22 3.72 -1.08
N LYS A 49 -6.33 2.47 -0.62
CA LYS A 49 -7.63 1.78 -0.53
C LYS A 49 -8.58 2.50 0.43
N VAL A 50 -8.10 2.87 1.62
CA VAL A 50 -8.91 3.63 2.59
C VAL A 50 -9.38 4.96 2.00
N LEU A 51 -8.50 5.68 1.30
CA LEU A 51 -8.85 6.95 0.64
C LEU A 51 -9.95 6.75 -0.42
N ILE A 52 -9.83 5.74 -1.27
CA ILE A 52 -10.82 5.44 -2.32
C ILE A 52 -12.20 5.14 -1.71
N GLU A 53 -12.26 4.29 -0.68
CA GLU A 53 -13.54 3.97 -0.01
C GLU A 53 -14.16 5.21 0.67
N ALA A 54 -13.34 6.06 1.29
CA ALA A 54 -13.81 7.30 1.90
C ALA A 54 -14.34 8.29 0.85
N GLU A 55 -13.67 8.43 -0.29
CA GLU A 55 -14.13 9.24 -1.42
C GLU A 55 -15.43 8.70 -2.02
N ALA A 56 -15.58 7.37 -2.11
CA ALA A 56 -16.80 6.72 -2.57
C ALA A 56 -17.99 7.03 -1.65
N ILE A 57 -17.82 6.89 -0.34
CA ILE A 57 -18.83 7.28 0.67
C ILE A 57 -19.27 8.73 0.47
N MET A 58 -18.31 9.66 0.38
CA MET A 58 -18.59 11.08 0.19
C MET A 58 -19.33 11.34 -1.13
N SER A 59 -18.92 10.68 -2.22
CA SER A 59 -19.56 10.81 -3.52
C SER A 59 -21.01 10.33 -3.49
N HIS A 60 -21.27 9.16 -2.91
CA HIS A 60 -22.62 8.60 -2.80
C HIS A 60 -23.55 9.49 -1.97
N MET A 61 -23.05 10.02 -0.84
CA MET A 61 -23.82 10.97 -0.03
C MET A 61 -24.10 12.27 -0.77
N LYS A 62 -23.12 12.81 -1.50
CA LYS A 62 -23.28 14.02 -2.30
C LYS A 62 -24.28 13.85 -3.43
N ASP A 63 -24.24 12.72 -4.13
CA ASP A 63 -25.18 12.39 -5.21
C ASP A 63 -26.60 12.25 -4.66
N ALA A 64 -26.77 11.63 -3.48
CA ALA A 64 -28.05 11.53 -2.80
C ALA A 64 -28.62 12.90 -2.42
N GLU A 65 -27.79 13.75 -1.81
CA GLU A 65 -28.20 15.11 -1.43
C GLU A 65 -28.56 15.95 -2.66
N THR A 66 -27.77 15.84 -3.73
CA THR A 66 -28.01 16.55 -5.00
C THR A 66 -29.32 16.09 -5.63
N GLY A 67 -29.59 14.77 -5.64
CA GLY A 67 -30.84 14.20 -6.13
C GLY A 67 -32.06 14.64 -5.33
N GLN A 68 -31.97 14.57 -4.00
CA GLN A 68 -33.02 15.03 -3.10
C GLN A 68 -33.33 16.51 -3.33
N ARG A 69 -32.30 17.38 -3.38
CA ARG A 69 -32.48 18.81 -3.65
C ARG A 69 -33.10 19.07 -5.02
N GLY A 70 -32.67 18.32 -6.05
CA GLY A 70 -33.24 18.41 -7.40
C GLY A 70 -34.73 18.10 -7.43
N PHE A 71 -35.16 17.03 -6.75
CA PHE A 71 -36.58 16.69 -6.61
C PHE A 71 -37.36 17.77 -5.84
N LEU A 72 -36.83 18.25 -4.72
CA LEU A 72 -37.50 19.28 -3.91
C LEU A 72 -37.72 20.60 -4.68
N ILE A 73 -36.81 20.96 -5.59
CA ILE A 73 -36.91 22.19 -6.39
C ILE A 73 -37.85 22.02 -7.59
N THR A 74 -37.77 20.88 -8.28
CA THR A 74 -38.45 20.68 -9.58
C THR A 74 -39.74 19.87 -9.49
N SER A 75 -39.94 19.15 -8.38
CA SER A 75 -40.95 18.08 -8.24
C SER A 75 -40.85 16.97 -9.28
N ASP A 76 -39.74 16.87 -10.02
CA ASP A 76 -39.51 15.84 -11.01
C ASP A 76 -38.87 14.59 -10.37
N PRO A 77 -39.56 13.44 -10.34
CA PRO A 77 -39.06 12.19 -9.74
C PRO A 77 -37.76 11.70 -10.36
N GLN A 78 -37.39 12.13 -11.58
CA GLN A 78 -36.13 11.74 -12.21
C GLN A 78 -34.90 12.11 -11.38
N PHE A 79 -34.99 13.18 -10.57
CA PHE A 79 -33.91 13.59 -9.66
C PHE A 79 -33.75 12.64 -8.45
N LEU A 80 -34.71 11.77 -8.15
CA LEU A 80 -34.57 10.79 -7.07
C LEU A 80 -33.70 9.58 -7.46
N LYS A 81 -33.40 9.36 -8.75
CA LYS A 81 -32.54 8.25 -9.20
C LYS A 81 -31.21 8.12 -8.45
N PRO A 82 -30.40 9.18 -8.26
CA PRO A 82 -29.15 9.08 -7.50
C PRO A 82 -29.36 8.96 -5.98
N TYR A 83 -30.53 9.34 -5.46
CA TYR A 83 -30.92 9.12 -4.06
C TYR A 83 -31.33 7.65 -3.82
N GLU A 84 -32.07 7.08 -4.75
CA GLU A 84 -32.46 5.68 -4.77
C GLU A 84 -31.22 4.77 -4.86
N GLY A 85 -30.91 4.06 -3.77
CA GLY A 85 -29.75 3.17 -3.67
C GLY A 85 -28.46 3.84 -3.17
N ALA A 86 -28.47 5.15 -2.88
CA ALA A 86 -27.30 5.79 -2.26
C ALA A 86 -26.99 5.23 -0.87
N TYR A 87 -28.03 4.90 -0.09
CA TYR A 87 -27.88 4.30 1.24
C TYR A 87 -27.14 2.97 1.19
N GLU A 88 -27.53 2.09 0.25
CA GLU A 88 -26.91 0.78 0.04
C GLU A 88 -25.44 0.94 -0.36
N LYS A 89 -25.15 1.74 -1.40
CA LYS A 89 -23.78 2.01 -1.86
C LYS A 89 -22.87 2.62 -0.79
N THR A 90 -23.41 3.55 0.00
CA THR A 90 -22.68 4.17 1.11
C THR A 90 -22.38 3.15 2.20
N THR A 91 -23.35 2.29 2.52
CA THR A 91 -23.19 1.23 3.52
C THR A 91 -22.16 0.19 3.06
N ASP A 92 -22.16 -0.18 1.78
CA ASP A 92 -21.20 -1.12 1.21
C ASP A 92 -19.76 -0.57 1.27
N SER A 93 -19.58 0.70 0.90
CA SER A 93 -18.28 1.37 0.96
C SER A 93 -17.82 1.53 2.42
N TYR A 94 -18.73 1.83 3.34
CA TYR A 94 -18.45 1.88 4.77
C TYR A 94 -18.01 0.52 5.34
N ASN A 95 -18.70 -0.55 4.98
CA ASN A 95 -18.33 -1.91 5.41
C ASN A 95 -16.94 -2.30 4.87
N SER A 96 -16.64 -1.98 3.62
CA SER A 96 -15.31 -2.18 3.03
C SER A 96 -14.23 -1.41 3.77
N LEU A 97 -14.49 -0.15 4.15
CA LEU A 97 -13.58 0.67 4.93
C LEU A 97 -13.33 0.08 6.32
N VAL A 98 -14.39 -0.36 7.02
CA VAL A 98 -14.28 -1.03 8.32
C VAL A 98 -13.47 -2.32 8.21
N GLU A 99 -13.66 -3.12 7.16
CA GLU A 99 -12.86 -4.32 6.93
C GLU A 99 -11.37 -4.01 6.70
N LEU A 100 -11.07 -2.93 5.98
CA LEU A 100 -9.70 -2.45 5.80
C LEU A 100 -9.08 -2.05 7.14
N ASP A 101 -9.79 -1.27 7.96
CA ASP A 101 -9.32 -0.80 9.28
C ASP A 101 -9.09 -1.97 10.26
N LEU A 102 -9.99 -2.96 10.29
CA LEU A 102 -9.86 -4.13 11.17
C LEU A 102 -8.68 -5.04 10.81
N ARG A 103 -8.21 -5.04 9.55
CA ARG A 103 -6.98 -5.73 9.14
C ARG A 103 -5.71 -4.97 9.53
N GLN A 104 -5.82 -3.70 9.92
CA GLN A 104 -4.73 -2.95 10.49
C GLN A 104 -4.77 -3.16 12.01
N PRO A 105 -3.93 -4.05 12.60
CA PRO A 105 -3.80 -4.06 14.04
C PRO A 105 -3.19 -2.70 14.38
N ARG A 106 -3.97 -1.77 14.97
CA ARG A 106 -3.56 -0.41 15.34
C ARG A 106 -2.06 -0.37 15.59
N ALA A 107 -1.29 -0.02 14.57
CA ALA A 107 0.14 0.01 14.66
C ALA A 107 0.42 1.29 15.43
N ALA A 108 0.51 1.12 16.75
CA ALA A 108 1.06 2.05 17.70
C ALA A 108 0.75 3.52 17.39
N GLU A 109 -0.20 4.06 18.14
CA GLU A 109 0.00 5.37 18.75
C GLU A 109 1.45 5.46 19.24
N LYS A 110 2.32 6.02 18.42
CA LYS A 110 3.54 6.65 18.87
C LYS A 110 3.55 8.03 18.24
N PRO A 111 3.07 9.05 18.97
CA PRO A 111 3.28 10.42 18.54
C PRO A 111 4.80 10.70 18.51
N PRO A 112 5.23 11.72 17.77
CA PRO A 112 6.63 12.19 17.80
C PRO A 112 7.10 12.51 19.22
#